data_AF-A0A538LJL6-F1
#
_entry.id   AF-A0A538LJL6-F1
#
_cell.length_a   1.000
_cell.length_b   1.000
_cell.length_c   1.000
_cell.angle_alpha   90.00
_cell.angle_beta   90.00
_cell.angle_gamma   90.00
#
_symmetry.space_group_name_H-M   'P 1'
#
loop_
_entity.id
_entity.type
_entity.pdbx_description
1 polymer ?
#
loop_
_entity_poly.entity_id
_entity_poly.type
_entity_poly.pdbx_seq_one_letter_code
_entity_poly.pdbx_strand_id
1 'polypeptide(L)'
;MDDGARGGEDAGGGPRRAAGRHLLRLHRPGDRFGRRGRRDRHGRVQSRRQRHTRVQPCARCACERGPARLPQERRDPRARRLRSHHRRPLRAAVGGAVRTHRGRRHRRPARMDEPAVDRAGALDRLGSERFDLLVVGGGIVGAGIAEAASAHGLKVALVDKGDFAGATSSASSKLIHGGLRYLRLGDVGLVREAHHERRALMRVVAPHLVRRLPFLLPLYADGPYRPWFVQSGVVVYSTLARAKLNGLVDVERAQRMVPELQTDRLRSCALYADAWTNDTRLTLANLRAAEDRGAVVVNYAEVVGVRPLEVLADGRTLAVDARRVVNASGPWIDRVRRLEDPKARASVRLSKGVHVVVDGGEAWHAAVTIPHDKVRVSFAVPWEGALLLGTTDTE
;
A
#
# COMPACT_ATOMS: atom_id res chain seq x y z
N MET A 1 -53.76 -28.23 -53.90
CA MET A 1 -52.57 -28.69 -53.14
C MET A 1 -52.28 -27.60 -52.12
N ASP A 2 -53.30 -27.12 -51.40
CA ASP A 2 -53.93 -27.74 -50.21
C ASP A 2 -52.96 -27.64 -49.04
N ASP A 3 -53.09 -26.58 -48.24
CA ASP A 3 -53.89 -26.52 -46.99
C ASP A 3 -53.00 -26.93 -45.80
N GLY A 4 -53.03 -26.33 -44.63
CA GLY A 4 -53.93 -25.35 -44.04
C GLY A 4 -53.56 -25.23 -42.56
N ALA A 5 -53.85 -24.07 -41.98
CA ALA A 5 -53.70 -23.78 -40.56
C ALA A 5 -54.67 -24.57 -39.66
N ARG A 6 -54.34 -24.67 -38.37
CA ARG A 6 -55.18 -24.69 -37.14
C ARG A 6 -54.28 -25.20 -35.99
N GLY A 7 -54.23 -24.65 -34.77
CA GLY A 7 -55.14 -23.80 -33.99
C GLY A 7 -55.22 -24.41 -32.58
N GLY A 8 -55.05 -23.62 -31.51
CA GLY A 8 -55.23 -24.09 -30.13
C GLY A 8 -54.58 -23.20 -29.06
N GLU A 9 -55.31 -22.20 -28.59
CA GLU A 9 -55.14 -21.52 -27.31
C GLU A 9 -55.41 -22.52 -26.15
N ASP A 10 -54.69 -22.46 -25.02
CA ASP A 10 -55.13 -21.70 -23.83
C ASP A 10 -54.29 -21.93 -22.53
N ALA A 11 -54.21 -20.83 -21.76
CA ALA A 11 -54.08 -20.66 -20.30
C ALA A 11 -53.10 -21.48 -19.41
N GLY A 12 -52.26 -20.73 -18.65
CA GLY A 12 -52.07 -21.03 -17.22
C GLY A 12 -50.69 -20.78 -16.60
N GLY A 13 -50.54 -19.68 -15.84
CA GLY A 13 -49.85 -19.73 -14.53
C GLY A 13 -48.46 -19.11 -14.36
N GLY A 14 -48.43 -17.82 -13.99
CA GLY A 14 -47.62 -17.34 -12.85
C GLY A 14 -46.16 -16.86 -13.10
N PRO A 15 -45.77 -15.68 -12.56
CA PRO A 15 -44.47 -15.07 -12.86
C PRO A 15 -43.34 -15.67 -11.99
N ARG A 16 -42.31 -16.25 -12.62
CA ARG A 16 -41.04 -16.53 -11.94
C ARG A 16 -40.23 -15.24 -11.83
N ARG A 17 -40.10 -14.78 -10.58
CA ARG A 17 -39.33 -13.60 -10.15
C ARG A 17 -37.90 -13.63 -10.71
N ALA A 18 -37.58 -12.65 -11.55
CA ALA A 18 -36.21 -12.32 -11.91
C ALA A 18 -35.48 -11.77 -10.66
N ALA A 19 -34.55 -12.55 -10.12
CA ALA A 19 -33.65 -12.08 -9.07
C ALA A 19 -32.67 -11.05 -9.66
N GLY A 20 -32.79 -9.81 -9.20
CA GLY A 20 -32.05 -8.66 -9.69
C GLY A 20 -30.54 -8.79 -9.55
N ARG A 21 -29.83 -8.54 -10.65
CA ARG A 21 -28.41 -8.21 -10.66
C ARG A 21 -28.23 -6.82 -10.04
N HIS A 22 -27.82 -6.75 -8.78
CA HIS A 22 -27.32 -5.50 -8.22
C HIS A 22 -25.86 -5.31 -8.65
N LEU A 23 -25.68 -4.72 -9.84
CA LEU A 23 -24.42 -4.06 -10.20
C LEU A 23 -24.30 -2.79 -9.37
N LEU A 24 -23.37 -2.77 -8.41
CA LEU A 24 -22.91 -1.53 -7.79
C LEU A 24 -22.19 -0.70 -8.86
N ARG A 25 -22.92 0.27 -9.42
CA ARG A 25 -22.41 1.24 -10.39
C ARG A 25 -21.54 2.25 -9.64
N LEU A 26 -20.23 2.10 -9.72
CA LEU A 26 -19.28 3.12 -9.26
C LEU A 26 -19.54 4.42 -10.03
N HIS A 27 -19.84 5.50 -9.31
CA HIS A 27 -20.04 6.82 -9.89
C HIS A 27 -18.75 7.32 -10.56
N ARG A 28 -18.85 7.69 -11.85
CA ARG A 28 -17.84 8.48 -12.54
C ARG A 28 -17.99 9.96 -12.12
N PRO A 29 -16.90 10.68 -11.82
CA PRO A 29 -16.98 12.12 -11.63
C PRO A 29 -17.11 12.78 -13.01
N GLY A 30 -18.28 13.35 -13.34
CA GLY A 30 -18.49 14.01 -14.63
C GLY A 30 -19.88 14.51 -14.97
N ASP A 31 -20.95 14.11 -14.28
CA ASP A 31 -22.29 14.57 -14.64
C ASP A 31 -22.65 15.90 -13.96
N ARG A 32 -22.78 16.93 -14.81
CA ARG A 32 -23.25 18.28 -14.46
C ARG A 32 -24.71 18.20 -14.01
N PHE A 33 -24.97 18.57 -12.76
CA PHE A 33 -26.33 18.72 -12.24
C PHE A 33 -27.05 19.91 -12.89
N GLY A 34 -28.03 19.60 -13.73
CA GLY A 34 -29.08 20.54 -14.13
C GLY A 34 -29.98 20.87 -12.93
N ARG A 35 -30.06 22.15 -12.59
CA ARG A 35 -30.99 22.68 -11.57
C ARG A 35 -32.43 22.55 -12.06
N ARG A 36 -33.26 21.80 -11.34
CA ARG A 36 -34.72 22.05 -11.25
C ARG A 36 -35.09 22.19 -9.77
N GLY A 37 -35.20 23.43 -9.31
CA GLY A 37 -35.74 23.74 -7.99
C GLY A 37 -37.26 23.81 -8.04
N ARG A 38 -37.94 23.10 -7.13
CA ARG A 38 -39.32 23.43 -6.75
C ARG A 38 -39.27 24.56 -5.72
N ARG A 39 -39.99 25.65 -5.99
CA ARG A 39 -40.19 26.79 -5.10
C ARG A 39 -41.53 26.61 -4.37
N ASP A 40 -41.53 26.75 -3.05
CA ASP A 40 -42.75 26.98 -2.27
C ASP A 40 -42.93 28.47 -1.97
N ARG A 41 -44.20 28.91 -1.97
CA ARG A 41 -44.64 30.29 -1.77
C ARG A 41 -44.51 30.66 -0.30
N HIS A 42 -43.35 31.21 0.06
CA HIS A 42 -43.10 32.24 1.11
C HIS A 42 -41.60 32.19 1.40
N GLY A 43 -40.85 33.13 0.81
CA GLY A 43 -39.39 33.13 0.74
C GLY A 43 -38.66 33.24 2.08
N ARG A 44 -38.51 32.12 2.80
CA ARG A 44 -37.50 31.93 3.84
C ARG A 44 -36.79 30.60 3.67
N VAL A 45 -35.50 30.63 3.36
CA VAL A 45 -34.61 29.47 3.40
C VAL A 45 -34.28 29.17 4.85
N GLN A 46 -34.86 28.10 5.41
CA GLN A 46 -34.40 27.56 6.69
C GLN A 46 -33.11 26.75 6.46
N SER A 47 -31.97 27.28 6.91
CA SER A 47 -30.73 26.52 6.99
C SER A 47 -30.82 25.51 8.15
N ARG A 48 -31.24 24.27 7.87
CA ARG A 48 -31.04 23.16 8.83
C ARG A 48 -29.54 22.84 8.90
N ARG A 49 -28.87 23.38 9.92
CA ARG A 49 -27.55 22.90 10.36
C ARG A 49 -27.69 21.45 10.83
N GLN A 50 -27.21 20.49 10.07
CA GLN A 50 -26.94 19.15 10.58
C GLN A 50 -25.78 19.26 11.58
N ARG A 51 -26.10 19.04 12.86
CA ARG A 51 -25.13 18.94 13.94
C ARG A 51 -24.38 17.62 13.77
N HIS A 52 -23.07 17.70 13.54
CA HIS A 52 -22.19 16.55 13.75
C HIS A 52 -22.21 16.16 15.23
N THR A 53 -22.70 14.96 15.52
CA THR A 53 -22.56 14.32 16.82
C THR A 53 -21.08 14.07 17.07
N ARG A 54 -20.53 14.83 18.04
CA ARG A 54 -19.20 14.58 18.61
C ARG A 54 -19.25 13.26 19.37
N VAL A 55 -18.41 12.31 18.98
CA VAL A 55 -18.07 11.16 19.82
C VAL A 55 -17.23 11.70 20.99
N GLN A 56 -17.77 11.62 22.21
CA GLN A 56 -17.03 11.89 23.44
C GLN A 56 -16.03 10.75 23.71
N PRO A 57 -14.76 11.04 24.03
CA PRO A 57 -13.86 10.05 24.61
C PRO A 57 -14.25 9.82 26.07
N CYS A 58 -14.41 8.55 26.45
CA CYS A 58 -14.61 8.12 27.82
C CYS A 58 -13.38 8.49 28.67
N ALA A 59 -13.62 9.26 29.73
CA ALA A 59 -12.64 9.60 30.75
C ALA A 59 -12.54 8.45 31.75
N ARG A 60 -11.38 7.77 31.80
CA ARG A 60 -10.84 7.09 32.99
C ARG A 60 -9.44 6.56 32.68
N CYS A 61 -8.43 7.33 33.10
CA CYS A 61 -7.11 6.95 33.61
C CYS A 61 -6.20 8.19 33.56
N ALA A 62 -6.41 9.07 34.53
CA ALA A 62 -5.43 10.09 34.88
C ALA A 62 -4.28 9.40 35.63
N CYS A 63 -3.06 9.50 35.10
CA CYS A 63 -1.83 9.34 35.85
C CYS A 63 -0.84 10.39 35.31
N GLU A 64 -0.60 11.38 36.14
CA GLU A 64 0.30 12.51 35.95
C GLU A 64 1.74 12.03 35.72
N ARG A 65 2.39 12.48 34.64
CA ARG A 65 3.86 12.65 34.57
C ARG A 65 4.19 13.84 33.67
N GLY A 66 4.73 14.90 34.28
CA GLY A 66 5.20 16.10 33.59
C GLY A 66 6.38 15.85 32.65
N PRO A 67 6.76 16.84 31.83
CA PRO A 67 7.80 16.66 30.82
C PRO A 67 9.18 16.52 31.48
N ALA A 68 9.84 15.38 31.25
CA ALA A 68 11.22 15.16 31.64
C ALA A 68 12.15 16.07 30.82
N ARG A 69 12.90 16.93 31.52
CA ARG A 69 13.99 17.72 30.95
C ARG A 69 15.10 16.78 30.46
N LEU A 70 15.56 16.96 29.22
CA LEU A 70 16.74 16.27 28.68
C LEU A 70 18.01 16.87 29.30
N PRO A 71 18.97 16.08 29.81
CA PRO A 71 20.27 16.60 30.23
C PRO A 71 21.10 17.02 29.01
N GLN A 72 21.67 18.22 29.06
CA GLN A 72 22.74 18.66 28.16
C GLN A 72 24.03 17.92 28.53
N GLU A 73 24.53 17.05 27.66
CA GLU A 73 25.88 16.48 27.80
C GLU A 73 26.92 17.52 27.34
N ARG A 74 27.80 17.90 28.28
CA ARG A 74 29.05 18.63 28.01
C ARG A 74 30.04 17.66 27.36
N ARG A 75 30.65 18.07 26.23
CA ARG A 75 31.77 17.37 25.59
C ARG A 75 33.06 17.73 26.32
N ASP A 76 33.78 16.72 26.81
CA ASP A 76 35.19 16.84 27.18
C ASP A 76 36.05 16.21 26.06
N PRO A 77 37.00 16.96 25.44
CA PRO A 77 37.84 16.43 24.37
C PRO A 77 39.22 16.07 24.91
N ARG A 78 39.54 14.78 25.06
CA ARG A 78 40.93 14.30 25.04
C ARG A 78 41.08 12.79 24.88
N ALA A 79 42.07 12.45 24.06
CA ALA A 79 42.84 11.20 24.00
C ALA A 79 42.32 10.02 23.15
N ARG A 80 42.63 10.13 21.85
CA ARG A 80 43.14 9.06 20.98
C ARG A 80 44.12 8.14 21.72
N ARG A 81 44.08 6.82 21.45
CA ARG A 81 45.27 5.96 21.23
C ARG A 81 44.93 4.81 20.29
N LEU A 82 45.75 4.69 19.23
CA LEU A 82 45.84 3.58 18.28
C LEU A 82 46.34 2.31 18.96
N ARG A 83 45.81 1.13 18.58
CA ARG A 83 46.57 -0.12 18.52
C ARG A 83 46.06 -1.02 17.39
N SER A 84 47.01 -1.55 16.64
CA SER A 84 46.88 -2.49 15.54
C SER A 84 47.12 -3.94 15.99
N HIS A 85 46.64 -4.85 15.14
CA HIS A 85 47.06 -6.23 14.88
C HIS A 85 46.25 -7.44 15.40
N HIS A 86 46.02 -8.31 14.40
CA HIS A 86 45.81 -9.76 14.36
C HIS A 86 44.38 -10.32 14.36
N ARG A 87 43.98 -10.69 13.14
CA ARG A 87 42.88 -11.62 12.82
C ARG A 87 43.26 -13.04 13.25
N ARG A 88 42.39 -13.67 14.03
CA ARG A 88 42.17 -15.13 14.10
C ARG A 88 40.68 -15.41 13.98
N PRO A 89 40.25 -16.51 13.35
CA PRO A 89 38.85 -16.76 13.04
C PRO A 89 38.11 -17.30 14.27
N LEU A 90 37.05 -16.61 14.69
CA LEU A 90 36.14 -17.11 15.72
C LEU A 90 35.02 -17.92 15.05
N ARG A 91 35.12 -19.24 15.09
CA ARG A 91 33.95 -20.12 15.18
C ARG A 91 33.40 -19.98 16.60
N ALA A 92 32.15 -19.53 16.76
CA ALA A 92 31.34 -19.89 17.92
C ALA A 92 29.88 -19.41 17.81
N ALA A 93 28.99 -20.36 18.15
CA ALA A 93 27.83 -20.21 19.02
C ALA A 93 26.62 -19.39 18.53
N VAL A 94 25.60 -20.16 18.11
CA VAL A 94 24.18 -19.85 18.27
C VAL A 94 23.91 -19.44 19.72
N GLY A 95 23.25 -18.30 19.92
CA GLY A 95 22.70 -17.90 21.22
C GLY A 95 23.53 -16.90 22.03
N GLY A 96 23.70 -15.67 21.53
CA GLY A 96 24.30 -14.57 22.30
C GLY A 96 23.45 -13.30 22.22
N ALA A 97 22.89 -12.88 23.34
CA ALA A 97 22.09 -11.66 23.44
C ALA A 97 22.92 -10.41 23.12
N VAL A 98 22.47 -9.62 22.14
CA VAL A 98 23.05 -8.31 21.80
C VAL A 98 22.84 -7.36 22.98
N ARG A 99 23.92 -6.99 23.67
CA ARG A 99 23.91 -5.94 24.70
C ARG A 99 23.95 -4.58 24.03
N THR A 100 22.85 -3.84 24.07
CA THR A 100 22.83 -2.40 23.71
C THR A 100 23.23 -1.56 24.93
N HIS A 101 23.93 -0.45 24.69
CA HIS A 101 24.60 0.39 25.71
C HIS A 101 23.66 1.20 26.63
N ARG A 102 22.38 0.79 26.76
CA ARG A 102 21.44 1.29 27.77
C ARG A 102 20.63 0.10 28.24
N GLY A 103 20.70 -0.23 29.54
CA GLY A 103 20.10 -1.39 30.19
C GLY A 103 18.58 -1.46 30.21
N ARG A 104 17.90 -1.20 29.08
CA ARG A 104 16.52 -1.61 28.87
C ARG A 104 16.54 -2.93 28.11
N ARG A 105 16.32 -4.02 28.85
CA ARG A 105 15.91 -5.29 28.24
C ARG A 105 14.62 -4.99 27.46
N HIS A 106 14.70 -4.92 26.13
CA HIS A 106 13.48 -5.05 25.33
C HIS A 106 12.90 -6.41 25.69
N ARG A 107 11.76 -6.42 26.40
CA ARG A 107 10.95 -7.63 26.53
C ARG A 107 10.64 -8.05 25.09
N ARG A 108 11.23 -9.16 24.65
CA ARG A 108 10.72 -9.87 23.48
C ARG A 108 9.22 -10.07 23.75
N PRO A 109 8.30 -9.65 22.87
CA PRO A 109 6.92 -10.00 23.03
C PRO A 109 6.82 -11.52 23.16
N ALA A 110 6.10 -12.00 24.16
CA ALA A 110 6.05 -13.41 24.56
C ALA A 110 5.57 -14.36 23.43
N ARG A 111 5.08 -13.83 22.32
CA ARG A 111 4.58 -14.56 21.14
C ARG A 111 5.57 -14.69 19.97
N MET A 112 6.83 -14.27 20.13
CA MET A 112 7.83 -14.40 19.04
C MET A 112 8.38 -15.83 18.87
N ASP A 113 8.12 -16.72 19.83
CA ASP A 113 8.72 -18.08 19.87
C ASP A 113 7.69 -19.21 19.62
N GLU A 114 6.41 -18.90 19.33
CA GLU A 114 5.42 -19.89 18.83
C GLU A 114 5.54 -20.03 17.29
N PRO A 115 5.39 -21.23 16.69
CA PRO A 115 5.35 -21.38 15.24
C PRO A 115 4.25 -20.48 14.67
N ALA A 116 4.65 -19.51 13.86
CA ALA A 116 3.86 -18.30 13.59
C ALA A 116 2.60 -18.50 12.73
N VAL A 117 2.28 -19.71 12.25
CA VAL A 117 1.10 -19.98 11.41
C VAL A 117 0.67 -21.45 11.55
N ASP A 118 -0.54 -21.71 12.07
CA ASP A 118 -1.19 -23.02 11.99
C ASP A 118 -1.93 -23.14 10.65
N ARG A 119 -1.19 -23.41 9.57
CA ARG A 119 -1.78 -23.54 8.24
C ARG A 119 -2.72 -24.75 8.14
N ALA A 120 -2.42 -25.84 8.84
CA ALA A 120 -3.26 -27.04 8.83
C ALA A 120 -4.62 -26.73 9.46
N GLY A 121 -4.64 -26.11 10.64
CA GLY A 121 -5.88 -25.65 11.27
C GLY A 121 -6.61 -24.60 10.43
N ALA A 122 -5.90 -23.71 9.73
CA ALA A 122 -6.51 -22.76 8.81
C ALA A 122 -7.19 -23.46 7.61
N LEU A 123 -6.60 -24.52 7.06
CA LEU A 123 -7.20 -25.34 6.00
C LEU A 123 -8.43 -26.10 6.49
N ASP A 124 -8.38 -26.69 7.68
CA ASP A 124 -9.53 -27.39 8.28
C ASP A 124 -10.70 -26.43 8.49
N ARG A 125 -10.43 -25.22 9.00
CA ARG A 125 -11.43 -24.16 9.13
C ARG A 125 -11.96 -23.70 7.78
N LEU A 126 -11.11 -23.57 6.76
CA LEU A 126 -11.52 -23.18 5.41
C LEU A 126 -12.56 -24.16 4.80
N GLY A 127 -12.40 -25.47 5.05
CA GLY A 127 -13.31 -26.50 4.55
C GLY A 127 -14.55 -26.79 5.42
N SER A 128 -14.56 -26.36 6.68
CA SER A 128 -15.63 -26.68 7.64
C SER A 128 -16.48 -25.48 8.07
N GLU A 129 -15.96 -24.27 7.96
CA GLU A 129 -16.65 -23.06 8.38
C GLU A 129 -17.39 -22.36 7.23
N ARG A 130 -18.45 -21.65 7.59
CA ARG A 130 -19.15 -20.73 6.69
C ARG A 130 -18.61 -19.30 6.85
N PHE A 131 -18.30 -18.65 5.73
CA PHE A 131 -17.75 -17.29 5.69
C PHE A 131 -18.76 -16.28 5.13
N ASP A 132 -18.70 -15.04 5.61
CA ASP A 132 -19.41 -13.92 4.99
C ASP A 132 -18.69 -13.45 3.72
N LEU A 133 -17.36 -13.54 3.71
CA LEU A 133 -16.50 -13.08 2.63
C LEU A 133 -15.29 -13.99 2.44
N LEU A 134 -15.09 -14.49 1.21
CA LEU A 134 -13.82 -15.02 0.74
C LEU A 134 -13.08 -13.96 -0.10
N VAL A 135 -11.82 -13.70 0.22
CA VAL A 135 -10.92 -12.83 -0.56
C VAL A 135 -9.93 -13.69 -1.34
N VAL A 136 -9.84 -13.48 -2.66
CA VAL A 136 -8.93 -14.21 -3.55
C VAL A 136 -7.71 -13.35 -3.85
N GLY A 137 -6.55 -13.75 -3.35
CA GLY A 137 -5.26 -13.09 -3.51
C GLY A 137 -4.78 -12.41 -2.22
N GLY A 138 -3.61 -12.82 -1.74
CA GLY A 138 -2.89 -12.31 -0.56
C GLY A 138 -1.80 -11.28 -0.89
N GLY A 139 -2.00 -10.48 -1.94
CA GLY A 139 -1.29 -9.22 -2.16
C GLY A 139 -1.85 -8.10 -1.28
N ILE A 140 -1.26 -6.90 -1.35
CA ILE A 140 -1.63 -5.76 -0.50
C ILE A 140 -3.11 -5.38 -0.56
N VAL A 141 -3.75 -5.53 -1.73
CA VAL A 141 -5.17 -5.22 -1.91
C VAL A 141 -6.03 -6.23 -1.15
N GLY A 142 -5.81 -7.54 -1.36
CA GLY A 142 -6.59 -8.56 -0.66
C GLY A 142 -6.31 -8.58 0.84
N ALA A 143 -5.06 -8.39 1.25
CA ALA A 143 -4.69 -8.25 2.65
C ALA A 143 -5.40 -7.07 3.32
N GLY A 144 -5.45 -5.90 2.68
CA GLY A 144 -6.17 -4.73 3.20
C GLY A 144 -7.69 -4.93 3.23
N ILE A 145 -8.27 -5.62 2.24
CA ILE A 145 -9.70 -5.96 2.24
C ILE A 145 -10.02 -6.93 3.39
N ALA A 146 -9.19 -7.95 3.59
CA ALA A 146 -9.38 -8.91 4.68
C ALA A 146 -9.26 -8.24 6.05
N GLU A 147 -8.24 -7.40 6.26
CA GLU A 147 -8.08 -6.65 7.51
C GLU A 147 -9.30 -5.75 7.76
N ALA A 148 -9.70 -4.95 6.78
CA ALA A 148 -10.83 -4.04 6.92
C ALA A 148 -12.15 -4.80 7.17
N ALA A 149 -12.41 -5.89 6.43
CA ALA A 149 -13.62 -6.70 6.60
C ALA A 149 -13.67 -7.35 7.98
N SER A 150 -12.57 -7.92 8.45
CA SER A 150 -12.46 -8.51 9.80
C SER A 150 -12.56 -7.46 10.89
N ALA A 151 -12.02 -6.25 10.69
CA ALA A 151 -12.16 -5.13 11.62
C ALA A 151 -13.61 -4.66 11.78
N HIS A 152 -14.46 -4.91 10.77
CA HIS A 152 -15.91 -4.64 10.80
C HIS A 152 -16.74 -5.86 11.24
N GLY A 153 -16.11 -6.92 11.73
CA GLY A 153 -16.78 -8.07 12.34
C GLY A 153 -17.30 -9.12 11.36
N LEU A 154 -16.89 -9.06 10.08
CA LEU A 154 -17.23 -10.12 9.12
C LEU A 154 -16.40 -11.37 9.39
N LYS A 155 -17.00 -12.55 9.14
CA LYS A 155 -16.26 -13.81 9.10
C LYS A 155 -15.58 -13.96 7.75
N VAL A 156 -14.26 -13.79 7.73
CA VAL A 156 -13.45 -13.67 6.50
C VAL A 156 -12.55 -14.88 6.32
N ALA A 157 -12.48 -15.37 5.09
CA ALA A 157 -11.39 -16.21 4.61
C ALA A 157 -10.60 -15.46 3.52
N LEU A 158 -9.30 -15.68 3.45
CA LEU A 158 -8.43 -15.22 2.37
C LEU A 158 -7.56 -16.38 1.91
N VAL A 159 -7.47 -16.56 0.60
CA VAL A 159 -6.63 -17.58 -0.03
C VAL A 159 -5.69 -16.97 -1.06
N ASP A 160 -4.44 -17.44 -1.12
CA ASP A 160 -3.48 -17.13 -2.18
C ASP A 160 -2.90 -18.41 -2.76
N LYS A 161 -2.77 -18.49 -4.09
CA LYS A 161 -2.20 -19.66 -4.78
C LYS A 161 -0.70 -19.85 -4.54
N GLY A 162 0.02 -18.79 -4.20
CA GLY A 162 1.46 -18.79 -3.91
C GLY A 162 1.71 -18.31 -2.49
N ASP A 163 2.92 -17.79 -2.23
CA ASP A 163 3.20 -17.14 -0.96
C ASP A 163 2.64 -15.72 -0.89
N PHE A 164 2.35 -15.26 0.31
CA PHE A 164 1.79 -13.94 0.54
C PHE A 164 2.73 -12.84 0.05
N ALA A 165 2.15 -11.82 -0.60
CA ALA A 165 2.87 -10.75 -1.28
C ALA A 165 3.87 -11.20 -2.37
N GLY A 166 3.92 -12.47 -2.77
CA GLY A 166 4.94 -13.05 -3.67
C GLY A 166 4.91 -12.59 -5.14
N ALA A 167 4.15 -11.55 -5.46
CA ALA A 167 3.97 -11.01 -6.80
C ALA A 167 4.18 -9.49 -6.83
N THR A 168 3.26 -8.72 -7.42
CA THR A 168 3.38 -7.26 -7.56
C THR A 168 3.60 -6.53 -6.23
N SER A 169 3.04 -7.04 -5.12
CA SER A 169 3.17 -6.43 -3.79
C SER A 169 4.55 -6.61 -3.11
N SER A 170 5.50 -7.28 -3.77
CA SER A 170 6.92 -7.33 -3.39
C SER A 170 7.86 -6.76 -4.47
N ALA A 171 7.30 -6.40 -5.63
CA ALA A 171 8.04 -5.95 -6.81
C ALA A 171 7.85 -4.44 -7.09
N SER A 172 7.45 -3.66 -6.09
CA SER A 172 7.28 -2.21 -6.25
C SER A 172 8.62 -1.46 -6.15
N SER A 173 8.61 -0.15 -6.46
CA SER A 173 9.71 0.75 -6.14
C SER A 173 9.92 0.99 -4.64
N LYS A 174 9.11 0.34 -3.77
CA LYS A 174 9.20 0.40 -2.30
C LYS A 174 8.94 1.80 -1.73
N LEU A 175 8.12 2.58 -2.44
CA LEU A 175 7.76 3.96 -2.09
C LEU A 175 6.27 4.09 -1.79
N ILE A 176 5.96 4.90 -0.78
CA ILE A 176 4.64 5.50 -0.60
C ILE A 176 4.75 6.96 -1.02
N HIS A 177 4.46 7.23 -2.30
CA HIS A 177 4.67 8.55 -2.90
C HIS A 177 3.38 9.33 -3.13
N GLY A 178 3.45 10.66 -3.02
CA GLY A 178 2.35 11.58 -3.30
C GLY A 178 2.08 11.79 -4.80
N GLY A 179 2.96 11.29 -5.67
CA GLY A 179 2.71 11.30 -7.12
C GLY A 179 3.06 12.62 -7.78
N LEU A 180 4.27 13.13 -7.55
CA LEU A 180 4.77 14.38 -8.14
C LEU A 180 4.58 14.43 -9.67
N ARG A 181 4.75 13.29 -10.36
CA ARG A 181 4.46 13.14 -11.80
C ARG A 181 3.00 13.47 -12.16
N TYR A 182 2.04 13.05 -11.34
CA TYR A 182 0.60 13.24 -11.60
C TYR A 182 0.18 14.70 -11.44
N LEU A 183 0.90 15.48 -10.63
CA LEU A 183 0.68 16.94 -10.55
C LEU A 183 0.87 17.60 -11.93
N ARG A 184 1.82 17.11 -12.73
CA ARG A 184 2.05 17.60 -14.10
C ARG A 184 0.93 17.21 -15.07
N LEU A 185 0.21 16.12 -14.80
CA LEU A 185 -0.95 15.68 -15.56
C LEU A 185 -2.24 16.40 -15.13
N GLY A 186 -2.17 17.28 -14.11
CA GLY A 186 -3.31 18.04 -13.60
C GLY A 186 -4.17 17.30 -12.58
N ASP A 187 -3.77 16.11 -12.14
CA ASP A 187 -4.57 15.30 -11.19
C ASP A 187 -4.29 15.67 -9.73
N VAL A 188 -4.70 16.88 -9.35
CA VAL A 188 -4.51 17.42 -8.00
C VAL A 188 -5.29 16.62 -6.95
N GLY A 189 -6.43 16.02 -7.35
CA GLY A 189 -7.26 15.18 -6.48
C GLY A 189 -6.49 13.96 -5.99
N LEU A 190 -5.91 13.20 -6.93
CA LEU A 190 -5.08 12.04 -6.64
C LEU A 190 -3.87 12.39 -5.79
N VAL A 191 -3.16 13.48 -6.11
CA VAL A 191 -1.98 13.92 -5.34
C VAL A 191 -2.35 14.25 -3.89
N ARG A 192 -3.50 14.90 -3.67
CA ARG A 192 -3.97 15.24 -2.32
C ARG A 192 -4.33 13.98 -1.53
N GLU A 193 -5.00 13.02 -2.15
CA GLU A 193 -5.37 11.74 -1.54
C GLU A 193 -4.11 10.94 -1.19
N ALA A 194 -3.19 10.77 -2.13
CA ALA A 194 -1.92 10.07 -1.91
C ALA A 194 -1.12 10.68 -0.74
N HIS A 195 -1.07 12.01 -0.64
CA HIS A 195 -0.47 12.68 0.51
C HIS A 195 -1.24 12.50 1.83
N HIS A 196 -2.56 12.38 1.78
CA HIS A 196 -3.37 12.06 2.95
C HIS A 196 -3.06 10.65 3.47
N GLU A 197 -3.16 9.65 2.60
CA GLU A 197 -2.89 8.25 2.93
C GLU A 197 -1.45 8.03 3.40
N ARG A 198 -0.47 8.62 2.71
CA ARG A 198 0.94 8.57 3.14
C ARG A 198 1.12 9.09 4.57
N ARG A 199 0.46 10.19 4.94
CA ARG A 199 0.54 10.73 6.31
C ARG A 199 -0.14 9.80 7.31
N ALA A 200 -1.28 9.20 6.97
CA ALA A 200 -1.98 8.25 7.82
C ALA A 200 -1.10 7.01 8.09
N LEU A 201 -0.51 6.44 7.03
CA LEU A 201 0.43 5.33 7.12
C LEU A 201 1.65 5.65 8.00
N MET A 202 2.28 6.80 7.78
CA MET A 202 3.49 7.20 8.52
C MET A 202 3.24 7.54 9.99
N ARG A 203 2.06 8.04 10.36
CA ARG A 203 1.81 8.60 11.70
C ARG A 203 0.93 7.73 12.58
N VAL A 204 0.02 6.96 11.97
CA VAL A 204 -1.06 6.28 12.69
C VAL A 204 -1.06 4.78 12.39
N VAL A 205 -1.13 4.40 11.11
CA VAL A 205 -1.43 3.01 10.73
C VAL A 205 -0.20 2.11 10.81
N ALA A 206 0.92 2.51 10.20
CA ALA A 206 2.13 1.69 10.14
C ALA A 206 3.42 2.52 10.33
N PRO A 207 3.54 3.31 11.43
CA PRO A 207 4.70 4.17 11.68
C PRO A 207 6.02 3.38 11.82
N HIS A 208 5.94 2.08 12.08
CA HIS A 208 7.07 1.18 12.19
C HIS A 208 7.57 0.67 10.82
N LEU A 209 6.76 0.75 9.76
CA LEU A 209 7.08 0.27 8.40
C LEU A 209 7.25 1.40 7.38
N VAL A 210 6.54 2.51 7.55
CA VAL A 210 6.53 3.61 6.58
C VAL A 210 7.31 4.80 7.12
N ARG A 211 8.45 5.09 6.51
CA ARG A 211 9.39 6.11 6.97
C ARG A 211 9.59 7.20 5.94
N ARG A 212 9.83 8.43 6.40
CA ARG A 212 10.12 9.57 5.52
C ARG A 212 11.40 9.33 4.74
N LEU A 213 11.38 9.62 3.44
CA LEU A 213 12.55 9.60 2.57
C LEU A 213 12.68 10.95 1.85
N PRO A 214 13.80 11.67 2.02
CA PRO A 214 14.12 12.83 1.17
C PRO A 214 14.44 12.40 -0.26
N PHE A 215 14.04 13.21 -1.23
CA PHE A 215 14.36 13.02 -2.65
C PHE A 215 15.04 14.26 -3.21
N LEU A 216 16.11 14.05 -3.97
CA LEU A 216 16.75 15.07 -4.79
C LEU A 216 16.34 14.88 -6.26
N LEU A 217 15.81 15.94 -6.86
CA LEU A 217 15.65 16.04 -8.31
C LEU A 217 16.75 16.98 -8.84
N PRO A 218 17.81 16.45 -9.47
CA PRO A 218 18.91 17.25 -9.98
C PRO A 218 18.48 18.08 -11.19
N LEU A 219 18.96 19.32 -11.25
CA LEU A 219 18.65 20.30 -12.29
C LEU A 219 19.93 20.69 -13.03
N TYR A 220 20.26 19.91 -14.07
CA TYR A 220 21.40 20.17 -14.93
C TYR A 220 21.12 21.31 -15.91
N ALA A 221 22.18 21.99 -16.37
CA ALA A 221 22.08 23.14 -17.26
C ALA A 221 21.36 22.85 -18.59
N ASP A 222 21.51 21.63 -19.11
CA ASP A 222 20.90 21.06 -20.32
C ASP A 222 19.72 20.12 -20.01
N GLY A 223 19.29 20.06 -18.75
CA GLY A 223 18.19 19.21 -18.32
C GLY A 223 16.82 19.72 -18.82
N PRO A 224 15.78 18.86 -18.82
CA PRO A 224 14.45 19.19 -19.34
C PRO A 224 13.66 20.18 -18.46
N TYR A 225 14.24 20.63 -17.34
CA TYR A 225 13.56 21.42 -16.31
C TYR A 225 14.26 22.73 -16.02
N ARG A 226 13.49 23.83 -16.01
CA ARG A 226 13.96 25.13 -15.52
C ARG A 226 13.80 25.21 -14.00
N PRO A 227 14.80 25.72 -13.26
CA PRO A 227 14.75 25.72 -11.79
C PRO A 227 13.53 26.40 -11.16
N TRP A 228 13.11 27.56 -11.69
CA TRP A 228 11.95 28.28 -11.16
C TRP A 228 10.65 27.47 -11.28
N PHE A 229 10.46 26.74 -12.39
CA PHE A 229 9.27 25.93 -12.63
C PHE A 229 9.21 24.74 -11.65
N VAL A 230 10.35 24.08 -11.44
CA VAL A 230 10.46 22.99 -10.47
C VAL A 230 10.24 23.48 -9.05
N GLN A 231 10.81 24.65 -8.70
CA GLN A 231 10.61 25.26 -7.39
C GLN A 231 9.11 25.49 -7.12
N SER A 232 8.36 26.05 -8.08
CA SER A 232 6.90 26.19 -7.95
C SER A 232 6.21 24.84 -7.74
N GLY A 233 6.58 23.81 -8.50
CA GLY A 233 6.05 22.46 -8.34
C GLY A 233 6.31 21.85 -6.96
N VAL A 234 7.54 21.99 -6.44
CA VAL A 234 7.93 21.51 -5.11
C VAL A 234 7.18 22.24 -4.00
N VAL A 235 6.94 23.55 -4.14
CA VAL A 235 6.15 24.33 -3.19
C VAL A 235 4.70 23.84 -3.16
N VAL A 236 4.07 23.66 -4.32
CA VAL A 236 2.70 23.11 -4.42
C VAL A 236 2.65 21.72 -3.81
N TYR A 237 3.59 20.83 -4.17
CA TYR A 237 3.66 19.47 -3.65
C TYR A 237 3.85 19.43 -2.12
N SER A 238 4.78 20.23 -1.58
CA SER A 238 5.03 20.33 -0.13
C SER A 238 3.82 20.87 0.63
N THR A 239 3.07 21.79 0.03
CA THR A 239 1.84 22.34 0.58
C THR A 239 0.75 21.28 0.66
N LEU A 240 0.51 20.54 -0.43
CA LEU A 240 -0.44 19.41 -0.46
C LEU A 240 -0.03 18.31 0.54
N ALA A 241 1.28 18.10 0.69
CA ALA A 241 1.87 17.20 1.67
C ALA A 241 1.71 17.67 3.12
N ARG A 242 1.32 18.92 3.40
CA ARG A 242 1.35 19.54 4.74
C ARG A 242 2.67 19.26 5.46
N ALA A 243 3.76 19.30 4.68
CA ALA A 243 5.11 19.04 5.13
C ALA A 243 5.87 20.36 5.21
N LYS A 244 7.03 20.35 5.89
CA LYS A 244 7.97 21.48 5.80
C LYS A 244 8.24 21.75 4.33
N LEU A 245 8.07 23.01 3.91
CA LEU A 245 8.40 23.45 2.57
C LEU A 245 9.87 23.13 2.32
N ASN A 246 10.09 22.21 1.38
CA ASN A 246 11.42 21.99 0.81
C ASN A 246 11.48 22.80 -0.50
N GLY A 247 12.67 22.99 -1.04
CA GLY A 247 12.88 23.81 -2.22
C GLY A 247 14.21 23.46 -2.86
N LEU A 248 14.76 24.40 -3.64
CA LEU A 248 16.08 24.25 -4.21
C LEU A 248 17.15 24.17 -3.10
N VAL A 249 18.09 23.27 -3.29
CA VAL A 249 19.34 23.16 -2.53
C VAL A 249 20.50 23.36 -3.50
N ASP A 250 21.57 23.96 -2.99
CA ASP A 250 22.83 24.10 -3.72
C ASP A 250 23.51 22.74 -3.96
N VAL A 251 24.52 22.76 -4.84
CA VAL A 251 25.28 21.58 -5.24
C VAL A 251 25.99 20.95 -4.04
N GLU A 252 26.59 21.76 -3.17
CA GLU A 252 27.34 21.29 -2.00
C GLU A 252 26.44 20.51 -1.02
N ARG A 253 25.23 21.03 -0.75
CA ARG A 253 24.24 20.33 0.07
C ARG A 253 23.71 19.08 -0.61
N ALA A 254 23.51 19.11 -1.93
CA ALA A 254 23.08 17.93 -2.67
C ALA A 254 24.13 16.80 -2.59
N GLN A 255 25.41 17.11 -2.79
CA GLN A 255 26.52 16.16 -2.67
C GLN A 255 26.65 15.60 -1.25
N ARG A 256 26.45 16.39 -0.19
CA ARG A 256 26.44 15.86 1.18
C ARG A 256 25.32 14.83 1.42
N MET A 257 24.21 14.95 0.71
CA MET A 257 23.08 14.00 0.84
C MET A 257 23.27 12.77 -0.05
N VAL A 258 23.94 12.93 -1.19
CA VAL A 258 24.22 11.89 -2.18
C VAL A 258 25.64 12.13 -2.73
N PRO A 259 26.69 11.53 -2.12
CA PRO A 259 28.08 11.80 -2.47
C PRO A 259 28.44 11.51 -3.93
N GLU A 260 27.84 10.48 -4.51
CA GLU A 260 28.06 10.00 -5.88
C GLU A 260 27.24 10.80 -6.92
N LEU A 261 26.56 11.87 -6.51
CA LEU A 261 25.83 12.73 -7.43
C LEU A 261 26.79 13.40 -8.41
N GLN A 262 26.59 13.18 -9.70
CA GLN A 262 27.35 13.87 -10.74
C GLN A 262 27.09 15.38 -10.65
N THR A 263 28.15 16.17 -10.51
CA THR A 263 28.03 17.63 -10.34
C THR A 263 28.39 18.44 -11.56
N ASP A 264 28.97 17.81 -12.59
CA ASP A 264 29.27 18.48 -13.84
C ASP A 264 27.99 19.07 -14.41
N ARG A 265 27.99 20.39 -14.63
CA ARG A 265 26.85 21.17 -15.16
C ARG A 265 25.59 21.14 -14.28
N LEU A 266 25.67 20.64 -13.04
CA LEU A 266 24.57 20.69 -12.07
C LEU A 266 24.39 22.13 -11.57
N ARG A 267 23.19 22.70 -11.71
CA ARG A 267 22.91 24.07 -11.22
C ARG A 267 22.42 24.05 -9.78
N SER A 268 21.52 23.12 -9.47
CA SER A 268 20.90 22.94 -8.15
C SER A 268 20.14 21.62 -8.12
N CYS A 269 19.64 21.25 -6.95
CA CYS A 269 18.69 20.14 -6.80
C CYS A 269 17.40 20.63 -6.16
N ALA A 270 16.26 20.17 -6.65
CA ALA A 270 15.01 20.29 -5.92
C ALA A 270 14.95 19.22 -4.84
N LEU A 271 14.84 19.63 -3.57
CA LEU A 271 14.62 18.73 -2.45
C LEU A 271 13.13 18.62 -2.18
N TYR A 272 12.62 17.39 -2.10
CA TYR A 272 11.27 17.13 -1.60
C TYR A 272 11.27 15.88 -0.72
N ALA A 273 10.11 15.50 -0.19
CA ALA A 273 10.00 14.33 0.66
C ALA A 273 8.79 13.47 0.30
N ASP A 274 9.07 12.19 0.20
CA ASP A 274 8.11 11.10 0.13
C ASP A 274 8.36 10.13 1.28
N ALA A 275 7.88 8.90 1.16
CA ALA A 275 8.13 7.86 2.13
C ALA A 275 8.54 6.57 1.43
N TRP A 276 9.33 5.77 2.15
CA TRP A 276 9.67 4.41 1.75
C TRP A 276 8.99 3.41 2.69
N THR A 277 8.80 2.20 2.20
CA THR A 277 8.26 1.08 2.96
C THR A 277 8.90 -0.22 2.51
N ASN A 278 8.90 -1.23 3.38
CA ASN A 278 9.01 -2.61 2.93
C ASN A 278 7.59 -3.08 2.56
N ASP A 279 7.33 -3.25 1.26
CA ASP A 279 6.01 -3.55 0.69
C ASP A 279 5.49 -4.95 1.08
N THR A 280 6.39 -5.93 1.11
CA THR A 280 6.14 -7.29 1.59
C THR A 280 5.74 -7.27 3.07
N ARG A 281 6.51 -6.59 3.92
CA ARG A 281 6.20 -6.48 5.35
C ARG A 281 4.91 -5.72 5.62
N LEU A 282 4.60 -4.69 4.83
CA LEU A 282 3.32 -3.97 4.92
C LEU A 282 2.14 -4.87 4.58
N THR A 283 2.29 -5.73 3.56
CA THR A 283 1.27 -6.72 3.20
C THR A 283 1.08 -7.75 4.31
N LEU A 284 2.18 -8.32 4.81
CA LEU A 284 2.15 -9.30 5.92
C LEU A 284 1.57 -8.69 7.21
N ALA A 285 1.83 -7.42 7.50
CA ALA A 285 1.24 -6.75 8.66
C ALA A 285 -0.29 -6.65 8.57
N ASN A 286 -0.84 -6.44 7.37
CA ASN A 286 -2.30 -6.45 7.16
C ASN A 286 -2.87 -7.87 7.32
N LEU A 287 -2.21 -8.88 6.75
CA LEU A 287 -2.63 -10.28 6.90
C LEU A 287 -2.62 -10.71 8.36
N ARG A 288 -1.56 -10.34 9.10
CA ARG A 288 -1.48 -10.63 10.53
C ARG A 288 -2.56 -9.92 11.32
N ALA A 289 -2.85 -8.66 11.00
CA ALA A 289 -3.94 -7.92 11.64
C ALA A 289 -5.32 -8.54 11.35
N ALA A 290 -5.54 -9.08 10.15
CA ALA A 290 -6.77 -9.83 9.82
C ALA A 290 -6.85 -11.15 10.62
N GLU A 291 -5.76 -11.91 10.68
CA GLU A 291 -5.64 -13.16 11.44
C GLU A 291 -5.86 -12.94 12.95
N ASP A 292 -5.25 -11.91 13.53
CA ASP A 292 -5.44 -11.53 14.94
C ASP A 292 -6.92 -11.19 15.26
N ARG A 293 -7.73 -10.91 14.23
CA ARG A 293 -9.18 -10.68 14.30
C ARG A 293 -10.02 -11.90 13.93
N GLY A 294 -9.39 -13.06 13.74
CA GLY A 294 -10.04 -14.35 13.49
C GLY A 294 -10.24 -14.71 12.01
N ALA A 295 -9.71 -13.92 11.07
CA ALA A 295 -9.72 -14.29 9.66
C ALA A 295 -8.97 -15.61 9.43
N VAL A 296 -9.48 -16.44 8.52
CA VAL A 296 -8.77 -17.63 8.03
C VAL A 296 -7.92 -17.21 6.84
N VAL A 297 -6.60 -17.27 6.97
CA VAL A 297 -5.64 -16.87 5.92
C VAL A 297 -4.81 -18.08 5.50
N VAL A 298 -4.86 -18.43 4.21
CA VAL A 298 -4.17 -19.62 3.67
C VAL A 298 -3.39 -19.29 2.40
N ASN A 299 -2.07 -19.46 2.43
CA ASN A 299 -1.22 -19.41 1.24
C ASN A 299 -1.10 -20.81 0.61
N TYR A 300 -0.59 -20.88 -0.62
CA TYR A 300 -0.54 -22.12 -1.42
C TYR A 300 -1.91 -22.82 -1.53
N ALA A 301 -2.97 -22.03 -1.68
CA ALA A 301 -4.37 -22.44 -1.83
C ALA A 301 -5.00 -21.68 -3.02
N GLU A 302 -5.22 -22.39 -4.12
CA GLU A 302 -5.70 -21.81 -5.37
C GLU A 302 -7.22 -21.94 -5.50
N VAL A 303 -7.92 -20.83 -5.76
CA VAL A 303 -9.32 -20.90 -6.20
C VAL A 303 -9.37 -21.51 -7.60
N VAL A 304 -10.04 -22.65 -7.72
CA VAL A 304 -10.21 -23.40 -8.99
C VAL A 304 -11.65 -23.39 -9.49
N GLY A 305 -12.61 -23.03 -8.63
CA GLY A 305 -14.02 -22.85 -8.98
C GLY A 305 -14.64 -21.74 -8.14
N VAL A 306 -15.62 -21.02 -8.70
CA VAL A 306 -16.36 -19.96 -7.97
C VAL A 306 -17.86 -20.23 -7.84
N ARG A 307 -18.41 -21.15 -8.67
CA ARG A 307 -19.78 -21.67 -8.58
C ARG A 307 -19.83 -23.12 -9.14
N PRO A 308 -19.62 -24.16 -8.30
CA PRO A 308 -19.35 -24.12 -6.86
C PRO A 308 -18.01 -23.46 -6.52
N LEU A 309 -17.88 -22.95 -5.28
CA LEU A 309 -16.65 -22.34 -4.78
C LEU A 309 -15.70 -23.43 -4.28
N GLU A 310 -14.57 -23.56 -4.95
CA GLU A 310 -13.61 -24.65 -4.75
C GLU A 310 -12.18 -24.12 -4.66
N VAL A 311 -11.44 -24.62 -3.69
CA VAL A 311 -10.04 -24.26 -3.42
C VAL A 311 -9.17 -25.51 -3.46
N LEU A 312 -8.18 -25.53 -4.36
CA LEU A 312 -7.14 -26.55 -4.41
C LEU A 312 -6.01 -26.20 -3.44
N ALA A 313 -5.77 -27.06 -2.45
CA ALA A 313 -4.65 -26.94 -1.52
C ALA A 313 -4.10 -28.34 -1.22
N ASP A 314 -2.76 -28.47 -1.18
CA ASP A 314 -2.06 -29.72 -0.83
C ASP A 314 -2.53 -30.94 -1.65
N GLY A 315 -2.84 -30.73 -2.94
CA GLY A 315 -3.32 -31.76 -3.86
C GLY A 315 -4.78 -32.17 -3.67
N ARG A 316 -5.54 -31.48 -2.81
CA ARG A 316 -6.96 -31.76 -2.52
C ARG A 316 -7.82 -30.55 -2.85
N THR A 317 -9.02 -30.81 -3.37
CA THR A 317 -10.02 -29.77 -3.61
C THR A 317 -10.96 -29.68 -2.42
N LEU A 318 -11.03 -28.50 -1.80
CA LEU A 318 -11.92 -28.16 -0.70
C LEU A 318 -13.12 -27.38 -1.25
N ALA A 319 -14.33 -27.81 -0.91
CA ALA A 319 -15.53 -26.99 -1.08
C ALA A 319 -15.57 -25.94 0.02
N VAL A 320 -15.75 -24.66 -0.33
CA VAL A 320 -15.75 -23.55 0.63
C VAL A 320 -17.12 -22.87 0.63
N ASP A 321 -17.74 -22.71 1.80
CA ASP A 321 -19.00 -21.96 1.95
C ASP A 321 -18.70 -20.48 2.25
N ALA A 322 -18.92 -19.62 1.26
CA ALA A 322 -18.83 -18.17 1.44
C ALA A 322 -20.03 -17.44 0.79
N ARG A 323 -20.62 -16.48 1.51
CA ARG A 323 -21.75 -15.68 0.98
C ARG A 323 -21.33 -14.79 -0.19
N ARG A 324 -20.11 -14.26 -0.15
CA ARG A 324 -19.53 -13.36 -1.15
C ARG A 324 -18.08 -13.72 -1.42
N VAL A 325 -17.64 -13.50 -2.65
CA VAL A 325 -16.25 -13.66 -3.07
C VAL A 325 -15.77 -12.33 -3.64
N VAL A 326 -14.61 -11.86 -3.20
CA VAL A 326 -13.91 -10.69 -3.75
C VAL A 326 -12.65 -11.14 -4.46
N ASN A 327 -12.58 -10.82 -5.75
CA ASN A 327 -11.40 -11.09 -6.57
C ASN A 327 -10.39 -9.94 -6.44
N ALA A 328 -9.32 -10.18 -5.68
CA ALA A 328 -8.20 -9.27 -5.45
C ALA A 328 -6.87 -9.83 -6.01
N SER A 329 -6.95 -10.65 -7.05
CA SER A 329 -5.82 -11.45 -7.58
C SER A 329 -4.85 -10.67 -8.49
N GLY A 330 -4.84 -9.33 -8.44
CA GLY A 330 -3.88 -8.49 -9.15
C GLY A 330 -3.79 -8.80 -10.66
N PRO A 331 -2.60 -9.09 -11.22
CA PRO A 331 -2.45 -9.46 -12.63
C PRO A 331 -3.27 -10.67 -13.08
N TRP A 332 -3.70 -11.54 -12.15
CA TRP A 332 -4.49 -12.73 -12.43
C TRP A 332 -6.00 -12.49 -12.37
N ILE A 333 -6.46 -11.24 -12.25
CA ILE A 333 -7.88 -10.90 -12.11
C ILE A 333 -8.75 -11.56 -13.19
N ASP A 334 -8.29 -11.56 -14.45
CA ASP A 334 -9.03 -12.15 -15.56
C ASP A 334 -8.99 -13.69 -15.57
N ARG A 335 -7.95 -14.31 -15.00
CA ARG A 335 -7.90 -15.78 -14.82
C ARG A 335 -9.00 -16.21 -13.85
N VAL A 336 -9.14 -15.50 -12.73
CA VAL A 336 -10.19 -15.79 -11.73
C VAL A 336 -11.59 -15.46 -12.28
N ARG A 337 -11.75 -14.36 -13.05
CA ARG A 337 -13.03 -14.02 -13.69
C ARG A 337 -13.50 -15.11 -14.67
N ARG A 338 -12.56 -15.77 -15.36
CA ARG A 338 -12.88 -16.87 -16.30
C ARG A 338 -13.31 -18.17 -15.64
N LEU A 339 -13.08 -18.33 -14.32
CA LEU A 339 -13.68 -19.42 -13.55
C LEU A 339 -15.20 -19.25 -13.41
N GLU A 340 -15.72 -18.01 -13.48
CA GLU A 340 -17.16 -17.72 -13.47
C GLU A 340 -17.74 -17.68 -14.88
N ASP A 341 -17.06 -16.97 -15.78
CA ASP A 341 -17.47 -16.77 -17.17
C ASP A 341 -16.28 -17.01 -18.10
N PRO A 342 -16.18 -18.21 -18.72
CA PRO A 342 -15.09 -18.52 -19.65
C PRO A 342 -14.94 -17.53 -20.81
N LYS A 343 -16.02 -16.80 -21.16
CA LYS A 343 -16.04 -15.81 -22.24
C LYS A 343 -15.69 -14.39 -21.76
N ALA A 344 -15.36 -14.20 -20.49
CA ALA A 344 -14.98 -12.91 -19.94
C ALA A 344 -13.81 -12.29 -20.72
N ARG A 345 -14.04 -11.08 -21.26
CA ARG A 345 -13.00 -10.30 -21.94
C ARG A 345 -11.96 -9.81 -20.93
N ALA A 346 -10.73 -9.63 -21.40
CA ALA A 346 -9.67 -9.00 -20.62
C ALA A 346 -10.13 -7.64 -20.08
N SER A 347 -9.87 -7.38 -18.79
CA SER A 347 -10.23 -6.13 -18.11
C SER A 347 -9.01 -5.28 -17.76
N VAL A 348 -7.81 -5.84 -17.85
CA VAL A 348 -6.57 -5.17 -17.49
C VAL A 348 -5.55 -5.25 -18.62
N ARG A 349 -4.70 -4.22 -18.70
CA ARG A 349 -3.46 -4.21 -19.47
C ARG A 349 -2.31 -4.36 -18.48
N LEU A 350 -1.42 -5.31 -18.73
CA LEU A 350 -0.26 -5.53 -17.89
C LEU A 350 0.92 -4.77 -18.50
N SER A 351 1.75 -4.14 -17.66
CA SER A 351 3.08 -3.70 -18.05
C SER A 351 4.09 -4.18 -17.01
N LYS A 352 5.29 -4.47 -17.49
CA LYS A 352 6.42 -4.94 -16.70
C LYS A 352 7.34 -3.76 -16.35
N GLY A 353 7.58 -3.61 -15.06
CA GLY A 353 8.64 -2.78 -14.51
C GLY A 353 9.72 -3.65 -13.86
N VAL A 354 10.98 -3.29 -14.09
CA VAL A 354 12.15 -3.96 -13.51
C VAL A 354 12.93 -2.97 -12.65
N HIS A 355 13.57 -3.49 -11.60
CA HIS A 355 14.55 -2.77 -10.80
C HIS A 355 15.85 -3.57 -10.75
N VAL A 356 16.97 -2.86 -10.62
CA VAL A 356 18.29 -3.45 -10.40
C VAL A 356 18.73 -3.06 -8.99
N VAL A 357 19.24 -4.03 -8.24
CA VAL A 357 19.87 -3.79 -6.94
C VAL A 357 21.37 -3.84 -7.14
N VAL A 358 22.05 -2.76 -6.73
CA VAL A 358 23.50 -2.67 -6.76
C VAL A 358 24.02 -2.39 -5.36
N ASP A 359 25.28 -2.73 -5.12
CA ASP A 359 25.96 -2.33 -3.89
C ASP A 359 25.93 -0.80 -3.78
N GLY A 360 25.56 -0.32 -2.60
CA GLY A 360 25.29 1.07 -2.33
C GLY A 360 26.10 1.54 -1.14
N GLY A 361 26.79 2.67 -1.25
CA GLY A 361 27.48 3.25 -0.10
C GLY A 361 26.48 3.62 1.00
N GLU A 362 26.79 3.31 2.26
CA GLU A 362 25.98 3.64 3.45
C GLU A 362 25.73 5.16 3.65
N ALA A 363 26.30 6.01 2.79
CA ALA A 363 26.30 7.46 2.90
C ALA A 363 25.07 8.18 2.28
N TRP A 364 24.15 7.46 1.62
CA TRP A 364 22.98 8.10 1.00
C TRP A 364 21.94 8.51 2.05
N HIS A 365 21.69 9.81 2.14
CA HIS A 365 20.67 10.41 3.01
C HIS A 365 19.42 10.88 2.25
N ALA A 366 19.41 10.73 0.93
CA ALA A 366 18.27 10.98 0.06
C ALA A 366 18.24 9.98 -1.09
N ALA A 367 17.05 9.72 -1.62
CA ALA A 367 16.91 9.14 -2.95
C ALA A 367 17.14 10.19 -4.04
N VAL A 368 17.43 9.75 -5.25
CA VAL A 368 17.55 10.61 -6.43
C VAL A 368 16.44 10.29 -7.41
N THR A 369 15.76 11.32 -7.89
CA THR A 369 14.78 11.25 -8.98
C THR A 369 15.48 11.62 -10.27
N ILE A 370 15.55 10.68 -11.21
CA ILE A 370 16.29 10.80 -12.46
C ILE A 370 15.28 11.04 -13.59
N PRO A 371 15.19 12.26 -14.13
CA PRO A 371 14.30 12.52 -15.24
C PRO A 371 14.86 12.01 -16.57
N HIS A 372 14.06 11.23 -17.29
CA HIS A 372 14.38 10.82 -18.66
C HIS A 372 13.84 11.79 -19.68
N ASP A 373 12.65 12.34 -19.41
CA ASP A 373 11.99 13.33 -20.24
C ASP A 373 11.08 14.23 -19.37
N LYS A 374 10.09 14.87 -19.99
CA LYS A 374 9.14 15.75 -19.29
C LYS A 374 8.20 14.98 -18.34
N VAL A 375 8.04 13.67 -18.47
CA VAL A 375 7.03 12.92 -17.72
C VAL A 375 7.62 11.67 -17.07
N ARG A 376 8.52 10.97 -17.76
CA ARG A 376 9.14 9.75 -17.25
C ARG A 376 10.31 10.06 -16.34
N VAL A 377 10.31 9.38 -15.20
CA VAL A 377 11.35 9.45 -14.19
C VAL A 377 11.68 8.03 -13.74
N SER A 378 12.95 7.81 -13.42
CA SER A 378 13.40 6.68 -12.61
C SER A 378 13.93 7.22 -11.28
N PHE A 379 14.30 6.30 -10.38
CA PHE A 379 14.76 6.57 -9.05
C PHE A 379 16.00 5.73 -8.76
N ALA A 380 16.90 6.31 -7.97
CA ALA A 380 17.89 5.60 -7.19
C ALA A 380 17.52 5.75 -5.71
N VAL A 381 17.21 4.64 -5.04
CA VAL A 381 16.66 4.63 -3.69
C VAL A 381 17.57 3.83 -2.77
N PRO A 382 18.08 4.40 -1.66
CA PRO A 382 18.78 3.63 -0.64
C PRO A 382 17.80 2.67 0.04
N TRP A 383 18.11 1.38 0.03
CA TRP A 383 17.22 0.32 0.51
C TRP A 383 18.00 -0.86 1.10
N GLU A 384 17.80 -1.15 2.39
CA GLU A 384 18.39 -2.30 3.11
C GLU A 384 19.91 -2.44 2.94
N GLY A 385 20.65 -1.33 2.93
CA GLY A 385 22.11 -1.31 2.76
C GLY A 385 22.58 -1.37 1.30
N ALA A 386 21.67 -1.34 0.33
CA ALA A 386 21.96 -1.34 -1.10
C ALA A 386 21.29 -0.13 -1.79
N LEU A 387 21.51 0.01 -3.11
CA LEU A 387 20.78 0.95 -3.95
C LEU A 387 19.82 0.21 -4.89
N LEU A 388 18.55 0.58 -4.83
CA LEU A 388 17.52 0.12 -5.75
C LEU A 388 17.36 1.14 -6.89
N LEU A 389 17.65 0.70 -8.11
CA LEU A 389 17.56 1.50 -9.33
C LEU A 389 16.34 1.07 -10.14
N GLY A 390 15.48 2.00 -10.54
CA GLY A 390 14.34 1.68 -11.39
C GLY A 390 13.27 2.76 -11.46
N THR A 391 12.17 2.59 -12.18
CA THR A 391 11.78 1.35 -12.87
C THR A 391 11.75 1.53 -14.40
N THR A 392 11.58 0.42 -15.12
CA THR A 392 11.29 0.37 -16.55
C THR A 392 9.78 0.35 -16.80
N ASP A 393 9.37 0.50 -18.06
CA ASP A 393 7.98 0.31 -18.48
C ASP A 393 7.98 -0.36 -19.86
N THR A 394 7.51 -1.61 -19.91
CA THR A 394 7.43 -2.44 -21.13
C THR A 394 6.14 -3.23 -21.08
N GLU A 395 5.33 -3.15 -22.15
CA GLU A 395 4.05 -3.87 -22.24
C GLU A 395 4.20 -5.35 -22.55
#